data_AF-A0A2T4S623-F1
#
_entry.id   AF-A0A2T4S623-F1
#
_cell.length_a   1.000
_cell.length_b   1.000
_cell.length_c   1.000
_cell.angle_alpha   90.00
_cell.angle_beta   90.00
_cell.angle_gamma   90.00
#
_symmetry.space_group_name_H-M   'P 1'
#
loop_
_entity.id
_entity.type
_entity.pdbx_description
1 polymer ?
#
loop_
_entity_poly.entity_id
_entity_poly.type
_entity_poly.pdbx_seq_one_letter_code
_entity_poly.pdbx_strand_id
1 'polypeptide(L)'
;VEIHGANHYLIHQFVSRHYNRRQDEWSKPYKYPLAVVDEVLNTVRKFADKDFIVGYRFSPEDPEEDGIKMEQTKELLGYLSSKPLDYLHASLMDIHSKTREGKYEGKTRIELIREWIDDKIPLVGIGSIFNADEALDALNTGVQFIALGREILLDAEFIEKIKEGRTEDIISYFDPTREDNHNLPPNLWKQFDNGFY
;
A
#
# COMPACT_ATOMS: atom_id res chain seq x y z
N VAL A 1 -8.12 1.28 -11.74
CA VAL A 1 -8.78 0.74 -10.51
C VAL A 1 -7.73 0.04 -9.67
N GLU A 2 -7.81 0.14 -8.35
CA GLU A 2 -6.97 -0.64 -7.44
C GLU A 2 -7.84 -1.62 -6.65
N ILE A 3 -7.48 -2.91 -6.68
CA ILE A 3 -8.13 -3.94 -5.87
C ILE A 3 -7.55 -3.88 -4.46
N HIS A 4 -8.38 -3.54 -3.49
CA HIS A 4 -7.93 -3.33 -2.12
C HIS A 4 -7.93 -4.63 -1.29
N GLY A 5 -6.84 -5.38 -1.38
CA GLY A 5 -6.57 -6.60 -0.61
C GLY A 5 -5.74 -6.39 0.66
N ALA A 6 -5.85 -5.23 1.31
CA ALA A 6 -5.04 -4.84 2.47
C ALA A 6 -5.89 -4.37 3.67
N ASN A 7 -5.22 -3.99 4.75
CA ASN A 7 -5.76 -3.27 5.91
C ASN A 7 -7.02 -3.90 6.55
N HIS A 8 -7.04 -5.23 6.68
CA HIS A 8 -8.14 -6.00 7.29
C HIS A 8 -9.49 -5.86 6.55
N TYR A 9 -9.53 -5.31 5.35
CA TYR A 9 -10.73 -5.32 4.51
C TYR A 9 -11.04 -6.73 3.99
N LEU A 10 -12.22 -6.89 3.38
CA LEU A 10 -12.76 -8.20 3.02
C LEU A 10 -11.76 -9.11 2.29
N ILE A 11 -11.11 -8.62 1.23
CA ILE A 11 -10.18 -9.44 0.42
C ILE A 11 -8.96 -9.89 1.26
N HIS A 12 -8.41 -8.99 2.08
CA HIS A 12 -7.34 -9.30 3.01
C HIS A 12 -7.75 -10.43 3.97
N GLN A 13 -8.97 -10.38 4.52
CA GLN A 13 -9.43 -11.35 5.50
C GLN A 13 -9.40 -12.79 4.97
N PHE A 14 -9.55 -13.01 3.65
CA PHE A 14 -9.44 -14.34 3.04
C PHE A 14 -8.00 -14.82 2.81
N VAL A 15 -7.00 -13.95 2.96
CA VAL A 15 -5.57 -14.32 3.00
C VAL A 15 -5.16 -14.68 4.42
N SER A 16 -5.57 -13.86 5.40
CA SER A 16 -5.21 -14.00 6.81
C SER A 16 -5.98 -15.14 7.49
N ARG A 17 -5.26 -16.11 8.07
CA ARG A 17 -5.88 -17.21 8.83
C ARG A 17 -6.50 -16.74 10.14
N HIS A 18 -6.07 -15.59 10.64
CA HIS A 18 -6.67 -14.96 11.82
C HIS A 18 -8.17 -14.70 11.59
N TYR A 19 -8.51 -14.12 10.44
CA TYR A 19 -9.88 -13.72 10.10
C TYR A 19 -10.68 -14.83 9.39
N ASN A 20 -10.08 -15.54 8.42
CA ASN A 20 -10.79 -16.59 7.68
C ASN A 20 -10.79 -17.92 8.45
N ARG A 21 -11.84 -18.13 9.26
CA ARG A 21 -12.10 -19.39 10.00
C ARG A 21 -13.15 -20.28 9.32
N ARG A 22 -13.38 -20.09 8.01
CA ARG A 22 -14.37 -20.85 7.24
C ARG A 22 -13.96 -22.31 7.10
N GLN A 23 -14.94 -23.18 6.81
CA GLN A 23 -14.74 -24.60 6.53
C GLN A 23 -15.27 -25.03 5.15
N ASP A 24 -15.71 -24.07 4.35
CA ASP A 24 -16.21 -24.30 3.01
C ASP A 24 -15.11 -24.17 1.97
N GLU A 25 -15.49 -24.12 0.69
CA GLU A 25 -14.54 -24.05 -0.41
C GLU A 25 -13.68 -22.77 -0.42
N TRP A 26 -14.07 -21.73 0.31
CA TRP A 26 -13.35 -20.45 0.45
C TRP A 26 -12.41 -20.41 1.65
N SER A 27 -12.30 -21.51 2.40
CA SER A 27 -11.28 -21.71 3.43
C SER A 27 -9.85 -21.82 2.86
N LYS A 28 -9.72 -22.12 1.56
CA LYS A 28 -8.43 -22.23 0.88
C LYS A 28 -7.76 -20.86 0.78
N PRO A 29 -6.54 -20.68 1.34
CA PRO A 29 -5.79 -19.43 1.21
C PRO A 29 -5.67 -19.02 -0.26
N TYR A 30 -5.70 -17.71 -0.48
CA TYR A 30 -5.58 -17.06 -1.80
C TYR A 30 -6.69 -17.35 -2.81
N LYS A 31 -7.56 -18.35 -2.61
CA LYS A 31 -8.62 -18.67 -3.59
C LYS A 31 -9.56 -17.49 -3.84
N TYR A 32 -10.07 -16.88 -2.76
CA TYR A 32 -10.96 -15.72 -2.87
C TYR A 32 -10.28 -14.48 -3.47
N PRO A 33 -9.12 -13.99 -2.98
CA PRO A 33 -8.48 -12.81 -3.57
C PRO A 33 -8.11 -13.02 -5.05
N LEU A 34 -7.65 -14.21 -5.44
CA LEU A 34 -7.35 -14.50 -6.84
C LEU A 34 -8.60 -14.58 -7.70
N ALA A 35 -9.71 -15.10 -7.18
CA ALA A 35 -10.99 -15.08 -7.89
C ALA A 35 -11.49 -13.65 -8.13
N VAL A 36 -11.31 -12.75 -7.16
CA VAL A 36 -11.63 -11.32 -7.34
C VAL A 36 -10.75 -10.68 -8.40
N VAL A 37 -9.43 -10.92 -8.36
CA VAL A 37 -8.49 -10.44 -9.39
C VAL A 37 -8.93 -10.91 -10.77
N ASP A 38 -9.23 -12.20 -10.92
CA ASP A 38 -9.64 -12.77 -12.20
C ASP A 38 -10.94 -12.17 -12.72
N GLU A 39 -11.93 -11.95 -11.86
CA GLU A 39 -13.21 -11.35 -12.28
C GLU A 39 -13.05 -9.87 -12.66
N VAL A 40 -12.25 -9.11 -11.92
CA VAL A 40 -11.94 -7.71 -12.27
C VAL A 40 -11.23 -7.64 -13.61
N LEU A 41 -10.19 -8.46 -13.83
CA LEU A 41 -9.45 -8.50 -15.10
C LEU A 41 -10.35 -8.95 -16.27
N ASN A 42 -11.24 -9.92 -16.04
CA ASN A 42 -12.21 -10.35 -17.04
C ASN A 42 -13.21 -9.23 -17.38
N THR A 43 -13.64 -8.46 -16.39
CA THR A 43 -14.54 -7.31 -16.57
C THR A 43 -13.86 -6.21 -17.36
N VAL A 44 -12.63 -5.82 -16.98
CA VAL A 44 -11.83 -4.83 -17.70
C VAL A 44 -11.64 -5.25 -19.15
N ARG A 45 -11.29 -6.52 -19.41
CA ARG A 45 -11.16 -7.04 -20.78
C ARG A 45 -12.43 -6.89 -21.63
N LYS A 46 -13.62 -6.99 -21.01
CA LYS A 46 -14.91 -6.92 -21.71
C LYS A 46 -15.38 -5.50 -21.97
N PHE A 47 -15.07 -4.56 -21.07
CA PHE A 47 -15.75 -3.26 -21.02
C PHE A 47 -14.84 -2.04 -21.05
N ALA A 48 -13.54 -2.20 -20.80
CA ALA A 48 -12.61 -1.09 -20.74
C ALA A 48 -11.71 -1.04 -21.98
N ASP A 49 -11.12 0.13 -22.22
CA ASP A 49 -10.12 0.31 -23.26
C ASP A 49 -8.78 -0.34 -22.88
N LYS A 50 -7.91 -0.51 -23.87
CA LYS A 50 -6.60 -1.17 -23.72
C LYS A 50 -5.66 -0.51 -22.69
N ASP A 51 -5.87 0.76 -22.37
CA ASP A 51 -5.00 1.55 -21.48
C ASP A 51 -5.54 1.60 -20.03
N PHE A 52 -6.53 0.77 -19.71
CA PHE A 52 -7.15 0.73 -18.38
C PHE A 52 -6.26 0.03 -17.35
N ILE A 53 -5.81 0.79 -16.34
CA ILE A 53 -4.90 0.32 -15.29
C ILE A 53 -5.64 -0.46 -14.20
N VAL A 54 -5.11 -1.62 -13.82
CA VAL A 54 -5.54 -2.47 -12.69
C VAL A 54 -4.35 -2.77 -11.77
N GLY A 55 -4.39 -2.25 -10.55
CA GLY A 55 -3.42 -2.58 -9.51
C GLY A 55 -4.01 -3.45 -8.40
N TYR A 56 -3.13 -4.03 -7.57
CA TYR A 56 -3.53 -4.75 -6.35
C TYR A 56 -2.75 -4.26 -5.14
N ARG A 57 -3.45 -3.82 -4.09
CA ARG A 57 -2.86 -3.40 -2.82
C ARG A 57 -2.97 -4.50 -1.78
N PHE A 58 -1.87 -4.79 -1.08
CA PHE A 58 -1.80 -5.89 -0.10
C PHE A 58 -1.14 -5.45 1.21
N SER A 59 -1.51 -6.09 2.32
CA SER A 59 -0.77 -5.99 3.58
C SER A 59 0.31 -7.08 3.59
N PRO A 60 1.60 -6.73 3.74
CA PRO A 60 2.66 -7.75 3.73
C PRO A 60 2.69 -8.64 4.98
N GLU A 61 2.19 -8.15 6.11
CA GLU A 61 2.21 -8.86 7.38
C GLU A 61 1.12 -8.31 8.31
N ASP A 62 0.59 -9.18 9.16
CA ASP A 62 -0.38 -8.86 10.20
C ASP A 62 0.30 -8.82 11.58
N PRO A 63 -0.22 -8.03 12.54
CA PRO A 63 0.23 -8.09 13.93
C PRO A 63 -0.36 -9.28 14.70
N GLU A 64 -1.43 -9.91 14.21
CA GLU A 64 -2.08 -11.04 14.89
C GLU A 64 -1.27 -12.35 14.80
N GLU A 65 -1.29 -13.17 15.86
CA GLU A 65 -0.50 -14.41 16.00
C GLU A 65 -0.70 -15.42 14.84
N ASP A 66 -1.96 -15.56 14.40
CA ASP A 66 -2.38 -16.42 13.28
C ASP A 66 -2.53 -15.63 11.95
N GLY A 67 -2.00 -14.41 11.89
CA GLY A 67 -2.16 -13.51 10.76
C GLY A 67 -1.33 -13.87 9.54
N ILE A 68 -1.29 -12.96 8.58
CA ILE A 68 -0.37 -13.02 7.44
C ILE A 68 1.07 -12.87 7.93
N LYS A 69 1.93 -13.85 7.62
CA LYS A 69 3.39 -13.72 7.74
C LYS A 69 3.98 -13.53 6.35
N MET A 70 5.24 -13.10 6.29
CA MET A 70 5.90 -12.77 5.03
C MET A 70 6.04 -13.97 4.08
N GLU A 71 6.03 -15.20 4.59
CA GLU A 71 5.99 -16.43 3.80
C GLU A 71 4.68 -16.54 3.01
N GLN A 72 3.53 -16.22 3.61
CA GLN A 72 2.25 -16.19 2.89
C GLN A 72 2.22 -15.05 1.87
N THR A 73 2.82 -13.91 2.21
CA THR A 73 2.98 -12.80 1.27
C THR A 73 3.83 -13.21 0.07
N LYS A 74 4.94 -13.94 0.28
CA LYS A 74 5.75 -14.48 -0.82
C LYS A 74 4.94 -15.36 -1.77
N GLU A 75 4.11 -16.26 -1.22
CA GLU A 75 3.22 -17.11 -2.02
C GLU A 75 2.20 -16.29 -2.79
N LEU A 76 1.52 -15.35 -2.12
CA LEU A 76 0.55 -14.45 -2.74
C LEU A 76 1.16 -13.66 -3.90
N LEU A 77 2.35 -13.09 -3.71
CA LEU A 77 3.08 -12.35 -4.73
C LEU A 77 3.46 -13.24 -5.91
N GLY A 78 3.82 -14.51 -5.67
CA GLY A 78 4.03 -15.49 -6.73
C GLY A 78 2.82 -15.65 -7.65
N TYR A 79 1.60 -15.66 -7.09
CA TYR A 79 0.38 -15.69 -7.89
C TYR A 79 0.09 -14.34 -8.56
N LEU A 80 0.15 -13.23 -7.81
CA LEU A 80 -0.22 -11.90 -8.32
C LEU A 80 0.70 -11.43 -9.44
N SER A 81 2.01 -11.62 -9.31
CA SER A 81 3.00 -11.26 -10.35
C SER A 81 2.89 -12.10 -11.62
N SER A 82 2.08 -13.17 -11.63
CA SER A 82 1.76 -13.95 -12.83
C SER A 82 0.48 -13.48 -13.55
N LYS A 83 -0.28 -12.58 -12.93
CA LYS A 83 -1.50 -11.99 -13.50
C LYS A 83 -1.12 -10.73 -14.29
N PRO A 84 -1.92 -10.35 -15.31
CA PRO A 84 -1.73 -9.10 -16.05
C PRO A 84 -2.23 -7.90 -15.23
N LEU A 85 -1.62 -7.68 -14.06
CA LEU A 85 -1.80 -6.48 -13.24
C LEU A 85 -0.74 -5.46 -13.64
N ASP A 86 -1.07 -4.18 -13.54
CA ASP A 86 -0.18 -3.08 -13.92
C ASP A 86 0.78 -2.68 -12.79
N TYR A 87 0.39 -2.91 -11.53
CA TYR A 87 1.24 -2.67 -10.38
C TYR A 87 0.79 -3.43 -9.14
N LEU A 88 1.71 -3.61 -8.19
CA LEU A 88 1.43 -4.02 -6.83
C LEU A 88 1.71 -2.87 -5.87
N HIS A 89 0.92 -2.74 -4.82
CA HIS A 89 1.06 -1.68 -3.83
C HIS A 89 1.17 -2.30 -2.43
N ALA A 90 2.35 -2.16 -1.83
CA ALA A 90 2.62 -2.69 -0.49
C ALA A 90 2.09 -1.71 0.55
N SER A 91 1.05 -2.07 1.31
CA SER A 91 0.56 -1.25 2.41
C SER A 91 1.48 -1.35 3.61
N LEU A 92 2.24 -0.29 3.88
CA LEU A 92 3.17 -0.18 5.00
C LEU A 92 2.86 1.07 5.83
N MET A 93 3.18 1.03 7.12
CA MET A 93 3.16 2.24 7.98
C MET A 93 4.44 3.08 7.78
N ASP A 94 5.54 2.39 7.48
CA ASP A 94 6.87 2.93 7.23
C ASP A 94 7.49 2.06 6.12
N ILE A 95 8.00 2.70 5.07
CA ILE A 95 8.58 2.02 3.91
C ILE A 95 9.80 1.17 4.28
N HIS A 96 10.53 1.55 5.34
CA HIS A 96 11.70 0.84 5.86
C HIS A 96 11.37 -0.16 6.96
N SER A 97 10.07 -0.37 7.21
CA SER A 97 9.63 -1.25 8.28
C SER A 97 10.14 -2.68 8.10
N LYS A 98 10.54 -3.28 9.23
CA LYS A 98 11.10 -4.63 9.28
C LYS A 98 10.07 -5.68 9.66
N THR A 99 10.14 -6.84 9.03
CA THR A 99 9.31 -8.03 9.30
C THR A 99 9.29 -8.37 10.79
N ARG A 100 8.12 -8.72 11.34
CA ARG A 100 7.92 -8.94 12.78
C ARG A 100 8.45 -10.29 13.24
N GLU A 101 8.18 -11.33 12.46
CA GLU A 101 8.44 -12.70 12.88
C GLU A 101 8.61 -13.66 11.68
N GLY A 102 8.76 -14.96 11.98
CA GLY A 102 8.87 -16.02 10.99
C GLY A 102 10.26 -16.11 10.37
N LYS A 103 10.35 -16.78 9.21
CA LYS A 103 11.60 -17.08 8.50
C LYS A 103 12.40 -15.84 8.13
N TYR A 104 11.73 -14.71 7.95
CA TYR A 104 12.34 -13.48 7.46
C TYR A 104 12.51 -12.41 8.54
N GLU A 105 12.28 -12.73 9.83
CA GLU A 105 12.35 -11.79 10.95
C GLU A 105 13.53 -10.79 10.87
N GLY A 106 13.25 -9.51 11.16
CA GLY A 106 14.24 -8.44 11.14
C GLY A 106 14.70 -7.95 9.76
N LYS A 107 14.22 -8.53 8.66
CA LYS A 107 14.52 -8.06 7.29
C LYS A 107 13.62 -6.89 6.89
N THR A 108 14.07 -6.05 5.97
CA THR A 108 13.26 -4.95 5.44
C THR A 108 12.16 -5.52 4.52
N ARG A 109 10.89 -5.16 4.76
CA ARG A 109 9.77 -5.71 3.99
C ARG A 109 9.88 -5.39 2.50
N ILE A 110 10.18 -4.14 2.16
CA ILE A 110 10.20 -3.70 0.77
C ILE A 110 11.29 -4.40 -0.05
N GLU A 111 12.47 -4.64 0.55
CA GLU A 111 13.57 -5.37 -0.10
C GLU A 111 13.16 -6.81 -0.46
N LEU A 112 12.52 -7.52 0.48
CA LEU A 112 12.03 -8.88 0.24
C LEU A 112 10.96 -8.92 -0.85
N ILE A 113 10.01 -7.98 -0.81
CA ILE A 113 8.94 -7.89 -1.82
C ILE A 113 9.56 -7.67 -3.19
N ARG A 114 10.52 -6.75 -3.31
CA ARG A 114 11.24 -6.49 -4.57
C ARG A 114 11.98 -7.73 -5.08
N GLU A 115 12.68 -8.44 -4.20
CA GLU A 115 13.36 -9.69 -4.55
C GLU A 115 12.38 -10.73 -5.11
N TRP A 116 11.17 -10.85 -4.55
CA TRP A 116 10.23 -11.89 -4.95
C TRP A 116 9.42 -11.55 -6.20
N ILE A 117 9.13 -10.28 -6.44
CA ILE A 117 8.49 -9.84 -7.70
C ILE A 117 9.48 -9.85 -8.87
N ASP A 118 10.78 -9.67 -8.61
CA ASP A 118 11.87 -9.80 -9.58
C ASP A 118 11.62 -8.94 -10.85
N ASP A 119 11.28 -7.67 -10.64
CA ASP A 119 10.94 -6.66 -11.67
C ASP A 119 9.84 -7.07 -12.67
N LYS A 120 9.09 -8.15 -12.42
CA LYS A 120 7.98 -8.61 -13.29
C LYS A 120 6.80 -7.65 -13.33
N ILE A 121 6.65 -6.84 -12.28
CA ILE A 121 5.54 -5.91 -12.10
C ILE A 121 6.03 -4.70 -11.29
N PRO A 122 5.67 -3.46 -11.67
CA PRO A 122 5.99 -2.28 -10.88
C PRO A 122 5.46 -2.37 -9.44
N LEU A 123 6.28 -1.92 -8.49
CA LEU A 123 5.95 -1.84 -7.08
C LEU A 123 5.75 -0.38 -6.64
N VAL A 124 4.63 -0.13 -5.99
CA VAL A 124 4.31 1.11 -5.28
C VAL A 124 4.65 0.92 -3.80
N GLY A 125 5.59 1.72 -3.30
CA GLY A 125 5.90 1.86 -1.89
C GLY A 125 5.05 2.93 -1.21
N ILE A 126 4.85 2.83 0.09
CA ILE A 126 4.18 3.85 0.93
C ILE A 126 4.75 3.78 2.34
N GLY A 127 4.57 4.83 3.12
CA GLY A 127 4.71 4.79 4.57
C GLY A 127 5.55 5.95 5.10
N SER A 128 4.87 6.94 5.72
CA SER A 128 5.45 8.07 6.43
C SER A 128 6.49 8.86 5.63
N ILE A 129 6.07 9.50 4.54
CA ILE A 129 6.93 10.24 3.60
C ILE A 129 6.46 11.71 3.56
N PHE A 130 7.04 12.56 4.41
CA PHE A 130 6.58 13.92 4.70
C PHE A 130 7.43 15.04 4.10
N ASN A 131 8.59 14.73 3.53
CA ASN A 131 9.45 15.71 2.89
C ASN A 131 10.15 15.15 1.65
N ALA A 132 10.86 16.02 0.93
CA ALA A 132 11.53 15.69 -0.32
C ALA A 132 12.66 14.66 -0.12
N ASP A 133 13.40 14.74 0.99
CA ASP A 133 14.50 13.82 1.29
C ASP A 133 13.97 12.42 1.60
N GLU A 134 12.89 12.31 2.37
CA GLU A 134 12.19 11.06 2.63
C GLU A 134 11.60 10.46 1.35
N ALA A 135 11.07 11.30 0.45
CA ALA A 135 10.57 10.84 -0.85
C ALA A 135 11.72 10.27 -1.71
N LEU A 136 12.87 10.94 -1.73
CA LEU A 136 14.06 10.46 -2.43
C LEU A 136 14.60 9.16 -1.82
N ASP A 137 14.69 9.09 -0.50
CA ASP A 137 15.12 7.91 0.24
C ASP A 137 14.18 6.72 0.02
N ALA A 138 12.87 6.96 0.03
CA ALA A 138 11.86 5.97 -0.32
C ALA A 138 12.04 5.44 -1.75
N LEU A 139 12.31 6.31 -2.73
CA LEU A 139 12.63 5.89 -4.10
C LEU A 139 13.94 5.10 -4.20
N ASN A 140 14.94 5.42 -3.36
CA ASN A 140 16.22 4.69 -3.30
C ASN A 140 16.06 3.26 -2.77
N THR A 141 14.93 2.90 -2.15
CA THR A 141 14.58 1.49 -1.87
C THR A 141 14.34 0.69 -3.16
N GLY A 142 14.24 1.36 -4.30
CA GLY A 142 14.11 0.82 -5.66
C GLY A 142 12.69 0.44 -6.06
N VAL A 143 11.68 0.92 -5.32
CA VAL A 143 10.30 0.94 -5.80
C VAL A 143 10.16 1.84 -7.03
N GLN A 144 9.24 1.49 -7.94
CA GLN A 144 9.01 2.28 -9.14
C GLN A 144 8.18 3.55 -8.86
N PHE A 145 7.33 3.49 -7.84
CA PHE A 145 6.52 4.61 -7.41
C PHE A 145 6.44 4.68 -5.89
N ILE A 146 6.20 5.87 -5.37
CA ILE A 146 5.79 6.09 -3.98
C ILE A 146 4.37 6.64 -3.97
N ALA A 147 3.55 6.17 -3.03
CA ALA A 147 2.25 6.74 -2.73
C ALA A 147 2.38 7.70 -1.54
N LEU A 148 1.65 8.81 -1.60
CA LEU A 148 1.53 9.79 -0.53
C LEU A 148 0.08 9.80 -0.05
N GLY A 149 -0.11 9.91 1.26
CA GLY A 149 -1.43 9.87 1.89
C GLY A 149 -1.69 11.15 2.67
N ARG A 150 -1.23 11.20 3.91
CA ARG A 150 -1.44 12.35 4.82
C ARG A 150 -0.73 13.61 4.34
N GLU A 151 0.35 13.43 3.59
CA GLU A 151 1.30 14.49 3.28
C GLU A 151 0.73 15.43 2.24
N ILE A 152 -0.07 14.90 1.29
CA ILE A 152 -0.83 15.70 0.34
C ILE A 152 -2.04 16.41 0.98
N LEU A 153 -2.50 15.95 2.15
CA LEU A 153 -3.57 16.59 2.91
C LEU A 153 -3.05 17.79 3.69
N LEU A 154 -1.80 17.75 4.15
CA LEU A 154 -1.16 18.90 4.79
C LEU A 154 -0.71 19.95 3.77
N ASP A 155 -0.22 19.48 2.61
CA ASP A 155 0.33 20.32 1.57
C ASP A 155 -0.05 19.79 0.18
N ALA A 156 -1.13 20.33 -0.37
CA ALA A 156 -1.57 20.00 -1.73
C ALA A 156 -0.53 20.36 -2.81
N GLU A 157 0.41 21.27 -2.50
CA GLU A 157 1.48 21.69 -3.39
C GLU A 157 2.78 20.89 -3.22
N PHE A 158 2.82 19.84 -2.37
CA PHE A 158 4.01 19.05 -2.07
C PHE A 158 4.84 18.70 -3.32
N ILE A 159 4.20 18.15 -4.34
CA ILE A 159 4.86 17.73 -5.58
C ILE A 159 5.35 18.94 -6.39
N GLU A 160 4.59 20.02 -6.44
CA GLU A 160 4.96 21.21 -7.21
C GLU A 160 6.15 21.93 -6.57
N LYS A 161 6.13 22.06 -5.24
CA LYS A 161 7.25 22.62 -4.47
C LYS A 161 8.55 21.83 -4.69
N ILE A 162 8.50 20.50 -4.77
CA ILE A 162 9.68 19.69 -5.12
C ILE A 162 10.18 20.03 -6.53
N LYS A 163 9.29 20.08 -7.53
CA LYS A 163 9.65 20.39 -8.93
C LYS A 163 10.26 21.78 -9.09
N GLU A 164 9.78 22.74 -8.31
CA GLU A 164 10.23 24.13 -8.33
C GLU A 164 11.49 24.38 -7.47
N GLY A 165 11.98 23.35 -6.75
CA GLY A 165 13.12 23.49 -5.84
C GLY A 165 12.80 24.24 -4.54
N ARG A 166 11.51 24.34 -4.19
CA ARG A 166 10.98 24.98 -2.97
C ARG A 166 10.73 23.95 -1.85
N THR A 167 11.66 23.02 -1.65
CA THR A 167 11.49 21.92 -0.68
C THR A 167 11.35 22.40 0.77
N GLU A 168 11.95 23.55 1.10
CA GLU A 168 11.83 24.19 2.42
C GLU A 168 10.43 24.77 2.70
N ASP A 169 9.62 24.97 1.67
CA ASP A 169 8.24 25.49 1.79
C ASP A 169 7.21 24.37 2.07
N ILE A 170 7.65 23.11 2.13
CA ILE A 170 6.77 21.95 2.32
C ILE A 170 6.22 21.93 3.74
N ILE A 171 4.89 21.85 3.87
CA ILE A 171 4.20 21.74 5.16
C ILE A 171 4.11 20.25 5.53
N SER A 172 5.04 19.81 6.36
CA SER A 172 5.21 18.40 6.78
C SER A 172 4.60 18.08 8.15
N TYR A 173 3.85 19.02 8.75
CA TYR A 173 3.20 18.86 10.04
C TYR A 173 1.81 19.48 10.05
N PHE A 174 0.95 18.95 10.91
CA PHE A 174 -0.36 19.52 11.19
C PHE A 174 -0.22 20.71 12.15
N ASP A 175 -0.71 21.88 11.73
CA ASP A 175 -0.80 23.11 12.52
C ASP A 175 -2.27 23.38 12.89
N PRO A 176 -2.68 23.11 14.16
CA PRO A 176 -4.06 23.34 14.60
C PRO A 176 -4.44 24.82 14.68
N THR A 177 -3.48 25.74 14.48
CA THR A 177 -3.70 27.18 14.56
C THR A 177 -3.75 27.87 13.20
N ARG A 178 -3.54 27.11 12.12
CA ARG A 178 -3.51 27.62 10.74
C ARG A 178 -4.88 28.16 10.31
N GLU A 179 -4.92 29.39 9.82
CA GLU A 179 -6.18 30.07 9.48
C GLU A 179 -7.01 29.35 8.40
N ASP A 180 -6.36 28.70 7.44
CA ASP A 180 -7.02 27.99 6.33
C ASP A 180 -7.37 26.52 6.67
N ASN A 181 -7.08 26.07 7.89
CA ASN A 181 -7.26 24.69 8.35
C ASN A 181 -6.62 23.62 7.44
N HIS A 182 -5.48 23.92 6.80
CA HIS A 182 -4.85 23.07 5.76
C HIS A 182 -5.79 22.75 4.58
N ASN A 183 -6.86 23.53 4.38
CA ASN A 183 -7.96 23.22 3.45
C ASN A 183 -8.65 21.87 3.72
N LEU A 184 -8.53 21.33 4.94
CA LEU A 184 -9.18 20.09 5.32
C LEU A 184 -10.68 20.31 5.51
N PRO A 185 -11.54 19.39 5.02
CA PRO A 185 -12.94 19.39 5.38
C PRO A 185 -13.13 19.26 6.90
N PRO A 186 -14.23 19.78 7.48
CA PRO A 186 -14.40 19.83 8.94
C PRO A 186 -14.24 18.48 9.66
N ASN A 187 -14.69 17.40 9.04
CA ASN A 187 -14.55 16.05 9.61
C ASN A 187 -13.08 15.61 9.65
N LEU A 188 -12.31 15.91 8.62
CA LEU A 188 -10.90 15.51 8.52
C LEU A 188 -10.03 16.38 9.43
N TRP A 189 -10.29 17.69 9.49
CA TRP A 189 -9.70 18.60 10.46
C TRP A 189 -9.85 18.06 11.89
N LYS A 190 -11.08 17.70 12.28
CA LYS A 190 -11.36 17.15 13.61
C LYS A 190 -10.59 15.86 13.88
N GLN A 191 -10.36 15.00 12.88
CA GLN A 191 -9.56 13.79 13.08
C GLN A 191 -8.09 14.14 13.33
N PHE A 192 -7.51 15.04 12.53
CA PHE A 192 -6.12 15.47 12.69
C PHE A 192 -5.90 16.18 14.02
N ASP A 193 -6.82 17.05 14.43
CA ASP A 193 -6.78 17.76 15.71
C ASP A 193 -6.89 16.82 16.92
N ASN A 194 -7.54 15.66 16.76
CA ASN A 194 -7.55 14.60 17.78
C ASN A 194 -6.28 13.73 17.78
N GLY A 195 -5.25 14.10 17.01
CA GLY A 195 -4.01 13.33 16.89
C GLY A 195 -4.09 12.14 15.95
N PHE A 196 -5.12 12.06 15.10
CA PHE A 196 -5.20 11.09 14.01
C PHE A 196 -4.45 11.63 12.78
N TYR A 197 -3.17 11.95 12.99
CA TYR A 197 -2.23 12.45 11.99
C TYR A 197 -0.90 11.71 12.11
#